data_AF-A0A965PAP0-F1
#
_entry.id   AF-A0A965PAP0-F1
#
_cell.length_a   1.000
_cell.length_b   1.000
_cell.length_c   1.000
_cell.angle_alpha   90.00
_cell.angle_beta   90.00
_cell.angle_gamma   90.00
#
_symmetry.space_group_name_H-M   'P 1'
#
loop_
_entity.id
_entity.type
_entity.pdbx_description
1 polymer ?
#
loop_
_entity_poly.entity_id
_entity_poly.type
_entity_poly.pdbx_seq_one_letter_code
_entity_poly.pdbx_strand_id
1 'polypeptide(L)'
;MQAWKYETDEFKGICEIAHDVMVVKCSFSANTNSFYDVLEIDRTIRRLLESPVSVERLAEQLADLFPSLSVTVMGRAETHGWITSTVGQRFC
;
A
#
# COMPACT_ATOMS: atom_id res chain seq x y z
N MET A 1 0.09 -19.41 11.05
CA MET A 1 0.97 -18.57 11.89
C MET A 1 1.32 -17.34 11.06
N GLN A 2 0.83 -16.16 11.45
CA GLN A 2 1.25 -14.90 10.83
C GLN A 2 2.54 -14.48 11.54
N ALA A 3 3.66 -14.49 10.82
CA ALA A 3 4.99 -14.26 11.41
C ALA A 3 5.29 -12.76 11.57
N TRP A 4 4.71 -11.93 10.70
CA TRP A 4 4.96 -10.49 10.70
C TRP A 4 3.78 -9.72 10.10
N LYS A 5 3.41 -8.60 10.72
CA LYS A 5 2.41 -7.65 10.23
C LYS A 5 2.91 -6.24 10.51
N TYR A 6 2.81 -5.37 9.52
CA TYR A 6 3.10 -3.95 9.63
C TYR A 6 1.89 -3.15 9.11
N GLU A 7 1.50 -2.11 9.83
CA GLU A 7 0.45 -1.18 9.44
C GLU A 7 1.04 0.22 9.48
N THR A 8 0.82 0.98 8.42
CA THR A 8 1.34 2.33 8.31
C THR A 8 0.39 3.35 8.91
N ASP A 9 0.92 4.52 9.25
CA ASP A 9 0.13 5.73 9.43
C ASP A 9 -0.52 6.19 8.10
N GLU A 10 -1.23 7.32 8.17
CA GLU A 10 -1.82 7.97 7.00
C GLU A 10 -0.78 8.66 6.14
N PHE A 11 -0.78 8.30 4.86
CA PHE A 11 -0.13 9.06 3.80
C PHE A 11 -1.14 9.89 3.04
N LYS A 12 -0.66 10.98 2.44
CA LYS A 12 -1.43 11.82 1.51
C LYS A 12 -0.83 11.69 0.12
N GLY A 13 -1.70 11.63 -0.88
CA GLY A 13 -1.34 11.71 -2.30
C GLY A 13 -2.49 12.29 -3.08
N ILE A 14 -2.46 12.12 -4.40
CA ILE A 14 -3.54 12.53 -5.30
C ILE A 14 -4.17 11.27 -5.89
N CYS A 15 -5.50 11.17 -5.81
CA CYS A 15 -6.23 10.08 -6.46
C CYS A 15 -6.15 10.24 -7.98
N GLU A 16 -5.70 9.20 -8.69
CA GLU A 16 -5.65 9.23 -10.17
C GLU A 16 -7.03 9.41 -10.80
N ILE A 17 -8.08 8.82 -10.21
CA ILE A 17 -9.42 8.78 -10.80
C ILE A 17 -10.20 10.07 -10.51
N ALA A 18 -10.15 10.52 -9.26
CA ALA A 18 -10.90 11.69 -8.80
C ALA A 18 -10.13 13.01 -8.96
N HIS A 19 -8.81 12.93 -9.17
CA HIS A 19 -7.89 14.07 -9.26
C HIS A 19 -7.92 15.02 -8.04
N ASP A 20 -8.26 14.49 -6.87
CA ASP A 20 -8.32 15.21 -5.59
C ASP A 20 -7.38 14.58 -4.54
N VAL A 21 -7.34 15.20 -3.36
CA VAL A 21 -6.52 14.71 -2.25
C VAL A 21 -7.04 13.35 -1.78
N MET A 22 -6.13 12.39 -1.70
CA MET A 22 -6.39 11.06 -1.19
C MET A 22 -5.59 10.82 0.07
N VAL A 23 -6.25 10.27 1.09
CA VAL A 23 -5.59 9.68 2.26
C VAL A 23 -5.48 8.18 2.06
N VAL A 24 -4.32 7.60 2.36
CA VAL A 24 -4.04 6.16 2.19
C VAL A 24 -3.38 5.57 3.43
N LYS A 25 -3.79 4.35 3.78
CA LYS A 25 -3.17 3.48 4.80
C LYS A 25 -2.82 2.15 4.17
N CYS A 26 -1.65 1.61 4.49
CA CYS A 26 -1.21 0.34 3.99
C CYS A 26 -1.03 -0.66 5.14
N SER A 27 -1.36 -1.92 4.89
CA SER A 27 -1.03 -3.04 5.77
C SER A 27 -0.26 -4.08 4.97
N PHE A 28 0.84 -4.53 5.53
CA PHE A 28 1.71 -5.55 4.98
C PHE A 28 1.71 -6.75 5.93
N SER A 29 1.64 -7.96 5.39
CA SER A 29 1.79 -9.16 6.20
C SER A 29 2.58 -10.25 5.49
N ALA A 30 3.33 -11.01 6.27
CA ALA A 30 4.11 -12.14 5.77
C ALA A 30 3.86 -13.39 6.61
N ASN A 31 3.79 -14.53 5.92
CA ASN A 31 3.82 -15.86 6.53
C ASN A 31 5.25 -16.43 6.62
N THR A 32 6.27 -15.60 6.41
CA THR A 32 7.69 -16.00 6.45
C THR A 32 8.43 -15.25 7.56
N ASN A 33 9.60 -15.76 7.96
CA ASN A 33 10.48 -15.09 8.93
C ASN A 33 11.32 -13.96 8.31
N SER A 34 11.10 -13.63 7.03
CA SER A 34 11.82 -12.56 6.35
C SER A 34 11.32 -11.22 6.89
N PHE A 35 12.24 -10.43 7.44
CA PHE A 35 11.93 -9.10 7.95
C PHE A 35 12.18 -8.05 6.86
N TYR A 36 11.23 -7.13 6.69
CA TYR A 36 11.36 -5.98 5.79
C TYR A 36 11.64 -4.72 6.60
N ASP A 37 12.49 -3.84 6.07
CA ASP A 37 12.72 -2.53 6.68
C ASP A 37 11.48 -1.65 6.51
N VAL A 38 10.79 -1.36 7.61
CA VAL A 38 9.60 -0.51 7.63
C VAL A 38 9.89 0.92 7.15
N LEU A 39 11.12 1.41 7.35
CA LEU A 39 11.52 2.73 6.86
C LEU A 39 11.68 2.75 5.33
N GLU A 40 12.10 1.63 4.75
CA GLU A 40 12.17 1.47 3.30
C GLU A 40 10.76 1.39 2.69
N ILE A 41 9.84 0.68 3.35
CA ILE A 41 8.42 0.63 2.97
C ILE A 41 7.83 2.04 2.95
N ASP A 42 8.00 2.81 4.02
CA ASP A 42 7.47 4.18 4.11
C ASP A 42 8.04 5.11 3.04
N ARG A 43 9.34 5.04 2.77
CA ARG A 43 9.98 5.81 1.70
C ARG A 43 9.42 5.43 0.33
N THR A 44 9.19 4.14 0.12
CA THR A 44 8.64 3.61 -1.13
C THR A 44 7.21 4.11 -1.35
N ILE A 45 6.36 4.06 -0.33
CA ILE A 45 4.98 4.58 -0.40
C ILE A 45 5.00 6.08 -0.73
N ARG A 46 5.80 6.87 -0.02
CA ARG A 46 5.93 8.32 -0.28
C ARG A 46 6.32 8.59 -1.72
N ARG A 47 7.32 7.87 -2.25
CA ARG A 47 7.77 8.01 -3.64
C ARG A 47 6.66 7.68 -4.65
N LEU A 48 5.91 6.60 -4.44
CA LEU A 48 4.81 6.23 -5.34
C LEU A 48 3.67 7.26 -5.32
N LEU A 49 3.47 7.95 -4.18
CA LEU A 49 2.48 9.00 -4.01
C LEU A 49 2.92 10.38 -4.53
N GLU A 50 4.16 10.54 -5.00
CA GLU A 50 4.60 11.77 -5.68
C GLU A 50 3.86 12.00 -7.02
N SER A 51 3.29 10.93 -7.59
CA SER A 51 2.44 10.98 -8.77
C SER A 51 1.00 10.54 -8.45
N PRO A 52 -0.01 11.05 -9.17
CA PRO A 52 -1.39 10.56 -9.02
C PRO A 52 -1.49 9.05 -9.22
N VAL A 53 -2.16 8.36 -8.28
CA VAL A 53 -2.29 6.89 -8.30
C VAL A 53 -3.64 6.47 -7.73
N SER A 54 -4.20 5.37 -8.24
CA SER A 54 -5.37 4.73 -7.63
C SER A 54 -4.98 3.81 -6.48
N VAL A 55 -5.93 3.46 -5.61
CA VAL A 55 -5.71 2.52 -4.50
C VAL A 55 -5.27 1.14 -5.01
N GLU A 56 -5.91 0.67 -6.07
CA GLU A 56 -5.62 -0.61 -6.71
C GLU A 56 -4.23 -0.62 -7.33
N ARG A 57 -3.87 0.44 -8.08
CA ARG A 57 -2.55 0.55 -8.71
C ARG A 57 -1.45 0.65 -7.66
N LEU A 58 -1.67 1.38 -6.57
CA LEU A 58 -0.70 1.44 -5.47
C LEU A 58 -0.49 0.06 -4.82
N ALA A 59 -1.57 -0.70 -4.61
CA ALA A 59 -1.48 -2.06 -4.04
C ALA A 59 -0.68 -3.00 -4.97
N GLU A 60 -0.93 -2.94 -6.28
CA GLU A 60 -0.20 -3.71 -7.30
C GLU A 60 1.29 -3.36 -7.33
N GLN A 61 1.63 -2.06 -7.37
CA GLN A 61 3.02 -1.59 -7.38
C GLN A 61 3.78 -2.00 -6.11
N LEU A 62 3.13 -1.93 -4.95
CA LEU A 62 3.72 -2.37 -3.69
C LEU A 62 3.91 -3.89 -3.65
N ALA A 63 2.98 -4.67 -4.22
CA ALA A 63 3.13 -6.12 -4.32
C ALA A 63 4.24 -6.53 -5.31
N ASP A 64 4.50 -5.74 -6.36
CA ASP A 64 5.66 -5.95 -7.24
C ASP A 64 6.99 -5.67 -6.55
N LEU A 65 7.04 -4.63 -5.72
CA LEU A 65 8.26 -4.24 -5.00
C LEU A 65 8.52 -5.13 -3.78
N PHE A 66 7.46 -5.68 -3.17
CA PHE A 66 7.54 -6.53 -1.99
C PHE A 66 6.78 -7.87 -2.21
N PRO A 67 7.24 -8.73 -3.14
CA PRO A 67 6.47 -9.88 -3.61
C PRO A 67 6.18 -10.93 -2.54
N SER A 68 7.03 -11.04 -1.51
CA SER A 68 6.78 -11.98 -0.40
C SER A 68 5.82 -11.44 0.66
N LEU A 69 5.26 -10.24 0.48
CA LEU A 69 4.26 -9.64 1.36
C LEU A 69 2.86 -9.73 0.73
N SER A 70 1.85 -9.99 1.56
CA SER A 70 0.48 -9.62 1.22
C SER A 70 0.30 -8.15 1.56
N VAL A 71 -0.22 -7.38 0.59
CA VAL A 71 -0.38 -5.94 0.69
C VAL A 71 -1.87 -5.61 0.67
N THR A 72 -2.34 -4.86 1.66
CA THR A 72 -3.67 -4.25 1.67
C THR A 72 -3.51 -2.74 1.69
N VAL A 73 -4.11 -2.04 0.75
CA VAL A 73 -4.16 -0.58 0.68
C VAL A 73 -5.59 -0.13 0.86
N MET A 74 -5.83 0.75 1.82
CA MET A 74 -7.08 1.45 2.02
C MET A 74 -6.89 2.91 1.67
N GLY A 75 -7.70 3.45 0.77
CA GLY A 75 -7.66 4.86 0.40
C GLY A 75 -9.02 5.53 0.42
N ARG A 76 -9.03 6.84 0.63
CA ARG A 76 -10.22 7.68 0.54
C ARG A 76 -9.85 9.00 -0.13
N ALA A 77 -10.46 9.25 -1.27
CA ALA A 77 -10.51 10.57 -1.89
C ALA A 77 -11.53 11.45 -1.18
N GLU A 78 -11.35 12.77 -1.18
CA GLU A 78 -12.29 13.71 -0.53
C GLU A 78 -13.72 13.58 -1.09
N THR A 79 -13.82 13.37 -2.40
CA THR A 79 -15.09 13.26 -3.13
C THR A 79 -15.70 11.85 -3.15
N HIS A 80 -14.98 10.83 -2.67
CA HIS A 80 -15.38 9.42 -2.76
C HIS A 80 -15.37 8.71 -1.39
N GLY A 81 -16.01 7.53 -1.35
CA GLY A 81 -15.97 6.64 -0.20
C GLY A 81 -14.61 5.99 -0.01
N TRP A 82 -14.47 5.20 1.06
CA TRP A 82 -13.31 4.34 1.26
C TRP A 82 -13.27 3.24 0.21
N ILE A 83 -12.10 3.03 -0.38
CA ILE A 83 -11.78 1.94 -1.30
C ILE A 83 -10.67 1.11 -0.65
N THR A 84 -10.77 -0.20 -0.75
CA THR A 84 -9.76 -1.13 -0.24
C THR A 84 -9.37 -2.09 -1.35
N SER A 85 -8.06 -2.21 -1.60
CA SER A 85 -7.49 -3.22 -2.48
C SER A 85 -6.53 -4.11 -1.70
N THR A 86 -6.59 -5.42 -1.94
CA THR A 86 -5.68 -6.39 -1.33
C THR A 86 -5.06 -7.25 -2.41
N VAL A 87 -3.73 -7.32 -2.42
CA VAL A 87 -2.95 -8.21 -3.26
C VAL A 87 -2.29 -9.25 -2.35
N GLY A 88 -2.50 -10.53 -2.67
CA GLY A 88 -1.88 -11.63 -1.95
C GLY A 88 -0.37 -11.71 -2.21
N GLN A 89 0.32 -12.54 -1.43
CA GLN A 89 1.73 -12.85 -1.68
C GLN A 89 1.91 -13.40 -3.10
N ARG A 90 2.92 -12.93 -3.82
CA ARG A 90 3.31 -13.45 -5.14
C ARG A 90 4.42 -14.47 -4.92
N PHE A 91 4.09 -15.75 -5.11
CA PHE A 91 5.08 -16.82 -5.12
C PHE A 91 5.81 -16.74 -6.47
N CYS A 92 6.98 -16.11 -6.47
CA CYS A 92 7.95 -16.24 -7.56
C CYS A 92 8.95 -17.34 -7.21
#